data_AF-A0A3M1HPG9-F1
#
_entry.id   AF-A0A3M1HPG9-F1
#
_cell.length_a   1.000
_cell.length_b   1.000
_cell.length_c   1.000
_cell.angle_alpha   90.00
_cell.angle_beta   90.00
_cell.angle_gamma   90.00
#
_symmetry.space_group_name_H-M   'P 1'
#
loop_
_entity.id
_entity.type
_entity.pdbx_description
1 polymer ?
#
loop_
_entity_poly.entity_id
_entity_poly.type
_entity_poly.pdbx_seq_one_letter_code
_entity_poly.pdbx_strand_id
1 'polypeptide(L)' 'ALNPNRALIKGKVCGVRVEEIEDPLMREIRYLDKLIDELARGKPLEKILRS' A
#
# COMPACT_ATOMS: atom_id res chain seq x y z
N ALA A 1 -13.82 10.51 1.51
CA ALA A 1 -13.24 9.97 0.26
C ALA A 1 -11.85 9.43 0.56
N LEU A 2 -11.39 8.39 -0.15
CA LEU A 2 -10.04 7.84 0.04
C LEU A 2 -8.98 8.77 -0.58
N ASN A 3 -7.75 8.73 -0.03
CA ASN A 3 -6.65 9.54 -0.54
C ASN A 3 -6.37 9.20 -2.03
N PRO A 4 -6.25 10.19 -2.94
CA PRO A 4 -5.99 9.92 -4.36
C PRO A 4 -4.62 9.26 -4.60
N ASN A 5 -3.61 9.56 -3.78
CA ASN A 5 -2.26 9.02 -3.92
C ASN A 5 -2.15 7.54 -3.54
N ARG A 6 -3.19 6.93 -2.97
CA ARG A 6 -3.17 5.50 -2.63
C ARG A 6 -2.94 4.59 -3.84
N ALA A 7 -3.32 5.03 -5.05
CA ALA A 7 -3.04 4.33 -6.29
C ALA A 7 -1.54 4.26 -6.64
N LEU A 8 -0.71 5.06 -5.97
CA LEU A 8 0.75 5.01 -6.08
C LEU A 8 1.37 3.93 -5.19
N ILE A 9 0.58 3.27 -4.33
CA ILE A 9 1.06 2.16 -3.50
C ILE A 9 1.20 0.92 -4.40
N LYS A 10 2.45 0.46 -4.56
CA LYS A 10 2.83 -0.66 -5.43
C LYS A 10 3.76 -1.62 -4.70
N GLY A 11 3.92 -2.81 -5.27
CA GLY A 11 4.86 -3.84 -4.84
C GLY A 11 4.18 -5.01 -4.15
N LYS A 12 4.96 -5.77 -3.40
CA LYS A 12 4.51 -7.03 -2.77
C LYS A 12 4.23 -6.83 -1.27
N VAL A 13 3.13 -7.42 -0.79
CA VAL A 13 2.76 -7.55 0.63
C VAL A 13 1.98 -8.84 0.81
N CYS A 14 2.12 -9.53 1.95
CA CYS A 14 1.41 -10.79 2.24
C CYS A 14 1.50 -11.85 1.11
N GLY A 15 2.61 -11.89 0.36
CA GLY A 15 2.80 -12.87 -0.72
C GLY A 15 2.20 -12.48 -2.08
N VAL A 16 1.43 -11.39 -2.18
CA VAL A 16 0.76 -10.95 -3.40
C VAL A 16 1.26 -9.58 -3.87
N ARG A 17 1.17 -9.32 -5.19
CA ARG A 17 1.48 -8.00 -5.76
C ARG A 17 0.22 -7.15 -5.78
N VAL A 18 0.28 -5.98 -5.14
CA VAL A 18 -0.90 -5.13 -4.91
C VAL A 18 -1.53 -4.63 -6.22
N GLU A 19 -0.71 -4.25 -7.20
CA GLU A 19 -1.18 -3.76 -8.50
C GLU A 19 -1.85 -4.83 -9.38
N GLU A 20 -1.70 -6.12 -9.06
CA GLU A 20 -2.32 -7.24 -9.77
C GLU A 20 -3.63 -7.70 -9.12
N ILE A 21 -4.04 -7.11 -7.99
CA ILE A 21 -5.29 -7.48 -7.30
C ILE A 21 -6.48 -6.90 -8.07
N GLU A 22 -7.32 -7.79 -8.60
CA GLU A 22 -8.52 -7.46 -9.36
C GLU A 22 -9.66 -6.94 -8.48
N ASP A 23 -9.90 -7.60 -7.34
CA ASP A 23 -10.94 -7.20 -6.39
C ASP A 23 -10.61 -5.82 -5.79
N PRO A 24 -11.46 -4.79 -6.02
CA PRO A 24 -11.16 -3.44 -5.56
C PRO A 24 -11.07 -3.33 -4.04
N LEU A 25 -11.93 -4.02 -3.29
CA LEU A 25 -11.92 -3.96 -1.82
C LEU A 25 -10.66 -4.61 -1.26
N MET A 26 -10.28 -5.77 -1.80
CA MET A 26 -9.05 -6.46 -1.39
C MET A 26 -7.81 -5.63 -1.70
N ARG A 27 -7.78 -4.94 -2.84
CA ARG A 27 -6.66 -4.05 -3.19
C ARG A 27 -6.52 -2.90 -2.19
N GLU A 28 -7.62 -2.28 -1.78
CA GLU A 28 -7.62 -1.20 -0.78
C GLU A 28 -7.16 -1.70 0.59
N ILE A 29 -7.57 -2.91 1.00
CA ILE A 29 -7.07 -3.55 2.23
C ILE A 29 -5.55 -3.78 2.14
N ARG A 30 -5.05 -4.28 1.01
CA ARG A 30 -3.60 -4.50 0.83
C ARG A 30 -2.79 -3.22 0.72
N TYR A 31 -3.39 -2.10 0.34
CA TYR A 31 -2.73 -0.80 0.49
C TYR A 31 -2.40 -0.52 1.94
N LEU A 32 -3.36 -0.69 2.86
CA LEU A 32 -3.13 -0.48 4.29
C LEU A 32 -2.04 -1.42 4.82
N ASP A 33 -2.13 -2.72 4.52
CA ASP A 33 -1.11 -3.69 4.94
C ASP A 33 0.28 -3.29 4.46
N LYS A 34 0.38 -2.74 3.23
CA LYS A 34 1.67 -2.30 2.68
C LYS A 34 2.25 -1.12 3.44
N LEU A 35 1.42 -0.14 3.81
CA LEU A 35 1.85 1.01 4.59
C LEU A 35 2.36 0.59 5.97
N ILE A 36 1.66 -0.36 6.62
CA ILE A 36 2.07 -0.91 7.91
C ILE A 36 3.36 -1.75 7.79
N ASP A 37 3.50 -2.58 6.76
CA ASP A 37 4.73 -3.34 6.47
C ASP A 37 5.93 -2.40 6.28
N GLU A 38 5.75 -1.29 5.56
CA GLU A 38 6.80 -0.31 5.34
C GLU A 38 7.19 0.43 6.63
N LEU A 39 6.20 0.79 7.44
CA LEU A 39 6.43 1.42 8.74
C LEU A 39 7.16 0.46 9.71
N ALA A 40 6.73 -0.80 9.77
CA ALA A 40 7.35 -1.83 10.61
C ALA A 40 8.80 -2.13 10.22
N ARG A 41 9.15 -1.95 8.94
CA ARG A 41 10.53 -2.04 8.43
C ARG A 41 11.36 -0.77 8.67
N GLY A 42 10.82 0.22 9.38
CA GLY A 42 11.52 1.45 9.73
C GLY A 42 11.67 2.44 8.58
N LYS A 43 10.84 2.36 7.53
CA LYS A 43 10.86 3.41 6.49
C LYS A 43 10.35 4.73 7.08
N PRO A 44 11.02 5.87 6.79
CA PRO A 44 10.52 7.19 7.17
C PRO A 44 9.14 7.47 6.56
N LEU A 45 8.26 8.16 7.31
CA LEU A 45 6.90 8.47 6.87
C LEU A 45 6.88 9.29 5.57
N GLU A 46 7.85 10.17 5.36
CA GLU A 46 7.99 10.98 4.15
C GLU A 46 8.12 10.10 2.90
N LYS A 47 8.75 8.92 3.02
CA LYS A 47 8.83 7.94 1.93
C LYS A 47 7.56 7.10 1.78
N ILE A 48 6.80 6.91 2.86
CA ILE A 48 5.56 6.12 2.87
C ILE A 48 4.38 6.93 2.31
N LEU A 49 4.30 8.23 2.60
CA LEU A 49 3.15 9.08 2.25
C LEU A 49 3.02 9.36 0.74
N ARG A 50 4.10 9.19 -0.03
CA ARG A 50 4.10 9.31 -1.51
C ARG A 50 3.50 10.66 -1.95
N SER A 51 3.96 11.74 -1.32
CA SER A 51 3.52 13.14 -1.48
C SER A 51 4.72 14.04 -1.68
#